data_AF-A0A967VAN2-F1
#
_entry.id   AF-A0A967VAN2-F1
#
_cell.length_a   1.000
_cell.length_b   1.000
_cell.length_c   1.000
_cell.angle_alpha   90.00
_cell.angle_beta   90.00
_cell.angle_gamma   90.00
#
_symmetry.space_group_name_H-M   'P 1'
#
loop_
_entity.id
_entity.type
_entity.pdbx_description
1 polymer ?
#
loop_
_entity_poly.entity_id
_entity_poly.type
_entity_poly.pdbx_seq_one_letter_code
_entity_poly.pdbx_strand_id
1 'polypeptide(L)' 'MVIFQPSGRRGEVPKGTNVLEASRLLGVDIEALCGEKKVCGKCKVRIEEGRFEKYGIESKMANVSAWQEEE' A
#
# COMPACT_ATOMS: atom_id res chain seq x y z
N MET A 1 0.75 -7.21 -7.92
CA MET A 1 1.49 -7.62 -6.71
C MET A 1 1.88 -6.39 -5.90
N VAL A 2 1.79 -6.47 -4.58
CA VAL A 2 2.20 -5.41 -3.63
C VAL A 2 3.24 -5.99 -2.67
N ILE A 3 4.21 -5.16 -2.26
CA ILE A 3 5.27 -5.51 -1.30
C ILE A 3 5.30 -4.45 -0.21
N PHE A 4 5.16 -4.85 1.05
CA PHE A 4 5.26 -3.97 2.20
C PHE A 4 6.65 -4.07 2.84
N GLN A 5 7.24 -2.90 3.13
CA GLN A 5 8.51 -2.76 3.85
C GLN A 5 8.26 -2.00 5.16
N PRO A 6 8.99 -2.32 6.25
CA PRO A 6 10.08 -3.29 6.34
C PRO A 6 9.63 -4.74 6.59
N SER A 7 8.32 -5.00 6.72
CA SER A 7 7.78 -6.31 7.07
C SER A 7 8.12 -7.43 6.07
N GLY A 8 8.50 -7.08 4.84
CA GLY A 8 8.88 -8.02 3.79
C GLY A 8 7.70 -8.81 3.21
N ARG A 9 6.47 -8.56 3.67
CA ARG A 9 5.28 -9.26 3.20
C ARG A 9 4.94 -8.82 1.79
N ARG A 10 4.57 -9.78 0.97
CA ARG A 10 4.22 -9.56 -0.44
C ARG A 10 3.15 -10.53 -0.90
N GLY A 11 2.38 -10.10 -1.88
CA GLY A 11 1.39 -10.94 -2.52
C GLY A 11 0.60 -10.22 -3.59
N GLU A 12 -0.26 -10.97 -4.26
CA GLU A 12 -1.22 -10.41 -5.19
C GLU A 12 -2.45 -9.92 -4.43
N VAL A 13 -2.99 -8.79 -4.90
CA VAL A 13 -4.21 -8.20 -4.36
C VAL A 13 -5.13 -7.90 -5.54
N PRO A 14 -6.45 -8.00 -5.37
CA PRO A 14 -7.40 -7.65 -6.41
C PRO A 14 -7.20 -6.21 -6.89
N LYS A 15 -7.50 -5.95 -8.17
CA LYS A 15 -7.50 -4.58 -8.69
C LYS A 15 -8.62 -3.78 -8.03
N GLY A 16 -8.32 -2.55 -7.63
CA GLY A 16 -9.25 -1.68 -6.90
C GLY A 16 -9.16 -1.78 -5.38
N THR A 17 -8.41 -2.76 -4.86
CA THR A 17 -8.08 -2.83 -3.42
C THR A 17 -7.21 -1.65 -3.01
N ASN A 18 -7.63 -0.93 -1.98
CA ASN A 18 -6.86 0.18 -1.44
C ASN A 18 -5.65 -0.32 -0.63
N VAL A 19 -4.67 0.55 -0.34
CA VAL A 19 -3.42 0.12 0.31
C VAL A 19 -3.63 -0.43 1.72
N LEU A 20 -4.60 0.10 2.47
CA LEU A 20 -4.92 -0.37 3.82
C LEU A 20 -5.58 -1.76 3.79
N GLU A 21 -6.48 -1.99 2.84
CA GLU A 21 -7.08 -3.30 2.64
C GLU A 21 -6.03 -4.31 2.15
N ALA A 22 -5.16 -3.91 1.23
CA ALA A 22 -4.02 -4.73 0.79
C ALA A 22 -3.10 -5.12 1.95
N SER A 23 -2.87 -4.21 2.90
CA SER A 23 -2.06 -4.52 4.09
C SER A 23 -2.75 -5.57 4.96
N ARG A 24 -4.07 -5.48 5.17
CA ARG A 24 -4.86 -6.47 5.91
C ARG A 24 -4.85 -7.85 5.23
N LEU A 25 -5.03 -7.89 3.90
CA LEU A 25 -5.01 -9.15 3.14
C LEU A 25 -3.66 -9.88 3.25
N LEU A 26 -2.56 -9.13 3.26
CA LEU A 26 -1.21 -9.68 3.45
C LEU A 26 -0.82 -9.81 4.94
N GLY A 27 -1.74 -9.47 5.85
CA GLY A 27 -1.59 -9.48 7.31
C GLY A 27 -0.55 -8.48 7.87
N VAL A 28 -0.18 -7.47 7.08
CA VAL A 28 0.71 -6.40 7.51
C VAL A 28 -0.02 -5.52 8.51
N ASP A 29 0.61 -5.33 9.67
CA ASP A 29 0.04 -4.56 10.77
C ASP A 29 0.23 -3.06 10.51
N ILE A 30 -0.79 -2.43 9.91
CA ILE A 30 -0.89 -0.98 9.75
C ILE A 30 -2.01 -0.48 10.65
N GLU A 31 -1.67 0.36 11.62
CA GLU A 31 -2.65 0.96 12.52
C GLU A 31 -3.60 1.91 11.76
N ALA A 32 -4.88 1.54 11.71
CA ALA A 32 -5.92 2.36 11.09
C ALA A 32 -7.16 2.50 12.00
N LEU A 33 -6.93 2.95 13.23
CA LEU A 33 -7.99 3.13 14.26
C LEU A 33 -9.10 4.08 13.84
N CYS A 34 -8.81 5.04 12.94
CA CYS A 34 -9.83 5.96 12.45
C CYS A 34 -10.76 5.34 11.40
N GLY A 35 -10.50 4.11 10.92
CA GLY A 35 -11.36 3.44 9.95
C GLY A 35 -11.57 4.26 8.68
N GLU A 36 -10.47 4.68 8.03
CA GLU A 36 -10.49 5.43 6.76
C GLU A 36 -11.01 6.88 6.86
N LYS A 37 -11.35 7.38 8.05
CA LYS A 37 -11.78 8.78 8.28
C LYS A 37 -10.69 9.86 8.11
N LYS A 38 -9.47 9.48 7.72
CA LYS A 38 -8.31 10.38 7.49
C LYS A 38 -7.91 11.33 8.63
N VAL A 39 -8.38 11.13 9.87
CA VAL A 39 -8.11 12.03 11.01
C VAL A 39 -6.85 11.72 11.82
N CYS A 40 -6.39 10.46 11.86
CA CYS A 40 -5.27 10.08 12.74
C CYS A 40 -3.91 10.05 12.07
N GLY A 41 -3.85 9.95 10.73
CA GLY A 41 -2.60 9.92 9.97
C GLY A 41 -1.67 8.73 10.23
N LYS A 42 -2.09 7.71 10.99
CA LYS A 42 -1.26 6.55 11.37
C LYS A 42 -1.02 5.56 10.22
N CYS A 43 -1.93 5.49 9.26
CA CYS A 43 -1.84 4.58 8.11
C CYS A 43 -1.10 5.19 6.91
N LYS A 44 -0.28 6.22 7.11
CA LYS A 44 0.51 6.84 6.04
C LYS A 44 1.58 5.86 5.54
N VAL A 45 1.71 5.78 4.22
CA VAL A 45 2.69 4.95 3.54
C VAL A 45 3.46 5.80 2.53
N ARG A 46 4.67 5.37 2.19
CA ARG A 46 5.45 5.94 1.09
C ARG A 46 5.48 4.94 -0.05
N ILE A 47 5.14 5.40 -1.26
CA ILE A 47 5.30 4.61 -2.47
C ILE A 47 6.76 4.79 -2.93
N GLU A 48 7.48 3.69 -3.02
CA GLU A 48 8.84 3.69 -3.56
C GLU A 48 8.78 3.49 -5.08
N GLU A 49 9.48 4.34 -5.82
CA GLU A 49 9.62 4.23 -7.27
C GLU A 49 11.01 3.72 -7.65
N GLY A 50 11.08 2.93 -8.71
CA GLY A 50 12.33 2.38 -9.24
C GLY A 50 12.26 0.89 -9.54
N ARG A 51 13.39 0.36 -9.99
CA ARG A 51 13.56 -1.07 -10.28
C ARG A 51 14.14 -1.78 -9.06
N PHE A 52 13.39 -2.72 -8.52
CA PHE A 52 13.79 -3.53 -7.37
C PHE A 52 14.16 -4.94 -7.83
N GLU A 53 15.43 -5.12 -8.20
CA GLU A 53 15.93 -6.41 -8.75
C GLU A 53 15.73 -7.57 -7.78
N LYS A 54 15.94 -7.35 -6.48
CA LYS A 54 15.70 -8.34 -5.42
C LYS A 54 14.29 -8.94 -5.46
N TYR A 55 13.32 -8.17 -5.94
CA TYR A 55 11.92 -8.57 -6.01
C TYR A 55 11.45 -8.83 -7.44
N GLY A 56 12.29 -8.59 -8.45
CA GLY A 56 11.93 -8.71 -9.86
C GLY A 56 10.82 -7.76 -10.29
N ILE A 57 10.68 -6.60 -9.65
CA ILE A 57 9.62 -5.64 -9.96
C ILE A 57 10.15 -4.28 -10.39
N GLU A 58 9.34 -3.59 -11.19
CA GLU A 58 9.45 -2.16 -11.43
C GLU A 58 8.26 -1.48 -10.75
N SER A 59 8.54 -0.60 -9.80
CA SER A 59 7.54 0.19 -9.10
C SER A 59 7.53 1.61 -9.66
N LYS A 60 6.33 2.11 -9.96
CA LYS A 60 6.09 3.45 -10.52
C LYS A 60 4.83 4.02 -9.88
N MET A 61 4.74 5.34 -9.74
CA MET A 61 3.50 5.99 -9.30
C MET A 61 2.31 5.69 -10.22
N ALA A 62 2.56 5.37 -11.50
CA ALA A 62 1.53 4.91 -12.43
C ALA A 62 0.90 3.55 -12.07
N ASN A 63 1.52 2.77 -11.17
CA ASN A 63 0.99 1.47 -10.74
C ASN A 63 -0.06 1.61 -9.63
N VAL A 64 -0.17 2.80 -9.02
CA VAL A 64 -1.20 3.15 -8.04
C VAL A 64 -2.15 4.17 -8.64
N SER A 65 -3.40 4.16 -8.22
CA SER A 65 -4.31 5.25 -8.54
C SER A 65 -3.86 6.53 -7.84
N ALA A 66 -4.30 7.68 -8.36
CA ALA A 66 -4.15 8.94 -7.63
C ALA A 66 -4.74 8.83 -6.22
N TRP A 67 -4.24 9.67 -5.31
CA TRP A 67 -4.84 9.81 -3.99
C TRP A 67 -6.30 10.22 -4.15
N GLN A 68 -7.20 9.53 -3.43
CA GLN A 68 -8.59 9.93 -3.38
C GLN A 68 -8.70 11.19 -2.53
N GLU A 69 -8.68 12.35 -3.19
CA GLU A 69 -9.27 13.57 -2.66
C GLU A 69 -10.77 13.28 -2.53
N GLU A 70 -11.28 13.27 -1.30
CA GLU A 70 -12.73 13.24 -1.08
C GLU A 70 -13.30 14.56 -1.62
N GLU A 71 -14.44 14.47 -2.31
CA GLU A 71 -15.34 15.61 -2.55
C GLU A 71 -15.77 16.29 -1.24
#